data_AF-A0A3D4XXV1-F1
#
_entry.id   AF-A0A3D4XXV1-F1
#
_cell.length_a   1.000
_cell.length_b   1.000
_cell.length_c   1.000
_cell.angle_alpha   90.00
_cell.angle_beta   90.00
_cell.angle_gamma   90.00
#
_symmetry.space_group_name_H-M   'P 1'
#
loop_
_entity.id
_entity.type
_entity.pdbx_description
1 polymer ?
#
loop_
_entity_poly.entity_id
_entity_poly.type
_entity_poly.pdbx_seq_one_letter_code
_entity_poly.pdbx_strand_id
1 'polypeptide(L)'
;MVKTKNDNKYVLIMAGGSGSRLYPRSTDDLPKQFQQIIGEKTLIEQAYDRARRIVADDHIYVSSNHKYIDLIKKYLPNILSENYITEPVKRNTGPAISLATAIIYKKDPKAVIVATHSDHLVLKIDEYEKVIKTGIKVVQKKTNHILCIGITPTSPHTGLGYIEKDKKFAQVDGSIVFSTKRFVEKPNLDLAKQYVSSGNFFWNAGYFIWQAKHFLGELKKYDLKLYNGVTKIAEAKGSKNFIKTLDKEFIKFKDIAVDHLIMEKTPNLLVLPVDIGWSDIGSWDVVADMVDVNEKDVHGNYSKGMVINIDTHNTIIFSHDNAKVIATIGLDNYIIVTTEEAIVIVPRGRSEDVKNIVLELGKRRTDEI
;
A
#
# COMPACT_ATOMS: atom_id res chain seq x y z
N MET A 1 8.15 20.56 -21.84
CA MET A 1 8.05 20.41 -20.37
C MET A 1 9.05 21.33 -19.72
N VAL A 2 8.57 22.34 -18.98
CA VAL A 2 9.45 23.24 -18.22
C VAL A 2 9.99 22.41 -17.04
N LYS A 3 11.28 22.06 -17.06
CA LYS A 3 11.97 21.54 -15.88
C LYS A 3 11.84 22.60 -14.79
N THR A 4 10.99 22.34 -13.79
CA THR A 4 10.94 23.13 -12.56
C THR A 4 12.27 22.91 -11.83
N LYS A 5 13.25 23.77 -12.12
CA LYS A 5 14.47 23.92 -11.31
C LYS A 5 14.02 24.14 -9.86
N ASN A 6 14.27 23.17 -8.98
CA ASN A 6 13.98 23.12 -7.54
C ASN A 6 12.70 22.40 -7.07
N ASP A 7 12.15 21.41 -7.79
CA ASP A 7 11.24 20.47 -7.12
C ASP A 7 12.06 19.40 -6.36
N ASN A 8 11.97 19.41 -5.02
CA ASN A 8 12.64 18.46 -4.14
C ASN A 8 11.67 17.41 -3.58
N LYS A 9 10.49 17.28 -4.17
CA LYS A 9 9.47 16.33 -3.75
C LYS A 9 9.56 15.09 -4.61
N TYR A 10 9.43 13.94 -3.97
CA TYR A 10 9.48 12.64 -4.62
C TYR A 10 8.32 11.78 -4.12
N VAL A 11 7.78 10.94 -4.98
CA VAL A 11 6.83 9.91 -4.59
C VAL A 11 7.47 8.55 -4.80
N LEU A 12 7.45 7.73 -3.75
CA LEU A 12 7.85 6.33 -3.77
C LEU A 12 6.60 5.47 -3.71
N ILE A 13 6.40 4.64 -4.74
CA ILE A 13 5.32 3.65 -4.79
C ILE A 13 5.92 2.28 -4.44
N MET A 14 5.46 1.71 -3.33
CA MET A 14 5.83 0.38 -2.87
C MET A 14 4.96 -0.66 -3.57
N ALA A 15 5.56 -1.53 -4.39
CA ALA A 15 4.87 -2.50 -5.25
C ALA A 15 5.39 -3.94 -5.06
N GLY A 16 5.68 -4.34 -3.81
CA GLY A 16 6.21 -5.68 -3.46
C GLY A 16 5.17 -6.68 -2.94
N GLY A 17 3.88 -6.33 -2.95
CA GLY A 17 2.79 -7.20 -2.47
C GLY A 17 2.51 -8.38 -3.41
N SER A 18 2.09 -9.51 -2.84
CA SER A 18 1.62 -10.70 -3.59
C SER A 18 0.09 -10.88 -3.56
N GLY A 19 -0.59 -10.37 -2.53
CA GLY A 19 -2.06 -10.20 -2.55
C GLY A 19 -2.93 -11.47 -2.51
N SER A 20 -2.48 -12.59 -1.93
CA SER A 20 -3.15 -13.90 -2.04
C SER A 20 -4.59 -14.01 -1.51
N ARG A 21 -5.09 -13.05 -0.72
CA ARG A 21 -6.44 -13.07 -0.15
C ARG A 21 -7.55 -12.71 -1.14
N LEU A 22 -7.21 -12.17 -2.30
CA LEU A 22 -8.16 -11.88 -3.39
C LEU A 22 -8.12 -12.94 -4.50
N TYR A 23 -7.69 -14.17 -4.18
CA TYR A 23 -7.93 -15.31 -5.05
C TYR A 23 -9.45 -15.42 -5.34
N PRO A 24 -9.89 -15.75 -6.57
CA PRO A 24 -9.12 -16.27 -7.70
C PRO A 24 -8.48 -15.21 -8.59
N ARG A 25 -8.75 -13.91 -8.36
CA ARG A 25 -8.20 -12.85 -9.22
C ARG A 25 -6.71 -12.62 -8.96
N SER A 26 -6.31 -12.51 -7.69
CA SER A 26 -4.89 -12.33 -7.35
C SER A 26 -4.18 -13.67 -7.29
N THR A 27 -3.11 -13.80 -8.07
CA THR A 27 -2.21 -14.96 -8.08
C THR A 27 -0.77 -14.51 -7.84
N ASP A 28 0.17 -15.45 -7.73
CA ASP A 28 1.59 -15.12 -7.59
C ASP A 28 2.16 -14.46 -8.86
N ASP A 29 1.59 -14.74 -10.03
CA ASP A 29 2.04 -14.16 -11.31
C ASP A 29 1.32 -12.85 -11.64
N LEU A 30 0.06 -12.70 -11.19
CA LEU A 30 -0.69 -11.45 -11.30
C LEU A 30 -1.20 -10.98 -9.91
N PRO A 31 -0.30 -10.43 -9.07
CA PRO A 31 -0.64 -9.91 -7.75
C PRO A 31 -1.73 -8.84 -7.72
N LYS A 32 -2.30 -8.61 -6.53
CA LYS A 32 -3.37 -7.63 -6.24
C LYS A 32 -3.17 -6.27 -6.89
N GLN A 33 -1.95 -5.71 -6.87
CA GLN A 33 -1.70 -4.39 -7.43
C GLN A 33 -2.00 -4.28 -8.94
N PHE A 34 -1.99 -5.40 -9.67
CA PHE A 34 -2.29 -5.45 -11.10
C PHE A 34 -3.76 -5.77 -11.39
N GLN A 35 -4.61 -5.84 -10.36
CA GLN A 35 -6.01 -6.17 -10.50
C GLN A 35 -6.86 -4.90 -10.63
N GLN A 36 -7.81 -4.92 -11.57
CA GLN A 36 -8.90 -3.95 -11.67
C GLN A 36 -10.01 -4.34 -10.69
N ILE A 37 -9.88 -3.90 -9.44
CA ILE A 37 -10.83 -4.22 -8.36
C ILE A 37 -12.05 -3.29 -8.43
N ILE A 38 -11.83 -1.99 -8.25
CA ILE A 38 -12.85 -0.94 -8.36
C ILE A 38 -12.38 0.08 -9.40
N GLY A 39 -13.28 0.46 -10.30
CA GLY A 39 -12.99 1.31 -11.45
C GLY A 39 -12.35 0.57 -12.62
N GLU A 40 -11.86 1.35 -13.60
CA GLU A 40 -11.34 0.83 -14.87
C GLU A 40 -9.83 0.59 -14.89
N LYS A 41 -9.11 1.10 -13.88
CA LYS A 41 -7.65 0.99 -13.77
C LYS A 41 -7.24 -0.01 -12.71
N THR A 42 -6.09 -0.65 -12.92
CA THR A 42 -5.46 -1.47 -11.87
C THR A 42 -5.07 -0.62 -10.66
N LEU A 43 -4.93 -1.23 -9.49
CA LEU A 43 -4.54 -0.49 -8.27
C LEU A 43 -3.19 0.23 -8.43
N ILE A 44 -2.23 -0.36 -9.15
CA ILE A 44 -0.93 0.26 -9.39
C ILE A 44 -1.03 1.47 -10.32
N GLU A 45 -1.87 1.42 -11.36
CA GLU A 45 -2.15 2.58 -12.22
C GLU A 45 -2.86 3.68 -11.43
N GLN A 46 -3.81 3.33 -10.56
CA GLN A 46 -4.47 4.30 -9.69
C GLN A 46 -3.46 4.95 -8.71
N ALA A 47 -2.55 4.18 -8.13
CA ALA A 47 -1.48 4.72 -7.28
C ALA A 47 -0.55 5.65 -8.05
N TYR A 48 -0.23 5.32 -9.29
CA TYR A 48 0.57 6.16 -10.18
C TYR A 48 -0.14 7.46 -10.57
N ASP A 49 -1.44 7.40 -10.91
CA ASP A 49 -2.24 8.61 -11.17
C ASP A 49 -2.28 9.54 -9.95
N ARG A 50 -2.40 8.98 -8.75
CA ARG A 50 -2.31 9.73 -7.49
C ARG A 50 -0.92 10.38 -7.33
N ALA A 51 0.15 9.65 -7.62
CA ALA A 51 1.51 10.18 -7.55
C ALA A 51 1.73 11.35 -8.52
N ARG A 52 1.16 11.27 -9.74
CA ARG A 52 1.24 12.34 -10.76
C ARG A 52 0.52 13.63 -10.39
N ARG A 53 -0.42 13.58 -9.45
CA ARG A 53 -1.04 14.79 -8.87
C ARG A 53 -0.11 15.52 -7.88
N ILE A 54 0.93 14.84 -7.40
CA ILE A 54 1.89 15.38 -6.43
C ILE A 54 3.18 15.86 -7.12
N VAL A 55 3.74 15.05 -8.03
CA VAL A 55 5.03 15.30 -8.69
C VAL A 55 5.02 14.86 -10.15
N ALA A 56 5.99 15.34 -10.94
CA ALA A 56 6.20 14.89 -12.32
C ALA A 56 6.82 13.47 -12.38
N ASP A 57 6.71 12.81 -13.54
CA ASP A 57 7.12 11.41 -13.73
C ASP A 57 8.60 11.13 -13.39
N ASP A 58 9.49 12.11 -13.59
CA ASP A 58 10.92 11.99 -13.28
C ASP A 58 11.23 12.02 -11.77
N HIS A 59 10.22 12.31 -10.94
CA HIS A 59 10.26 12.31 -9.47
C HIS A 59 9.41 11.18 -8.85
N ILE A 60 8.84 10.30 -9.67
CA ILE A 60 8.13 9.09 -9.23
C ILE A 60 9.09 7.90 -9.29
N TYR A 61 9.22 7.19 -8.17
CA TYR A 61 10.01 5.98 -8.01
C TYR A 61 9.09 4.80 -7.67
N VAL A 62 9.46 3.61 -8.13
CA VAL A 62 8.75 2.37 -7.80
C VAL A 62 9.72 1.36 -7.23
N SER A 63 9.42 0.81 -6.06
CA SER A 63 10.18 -0.30 -5.45
C SER A 63 9.42 -1.59 -5.60
N SER A 64 10.04 -2.61 -6.19
CA SER A 64 9.42 -3.93 -6.34
C SER A 64 10.47 -5.04 -6.50
N ASN A 65 10.04 -6.30 -6.42
CA ASN A 65 10.90 -7.45 -6.67
C ASN A 65 11.27 -7.55 -8.16
N HIS A 66 12.46 -8.09 -8.47
CA HIS A 66 12.89 -8.42 -9.83
C HIS A 66 11.81 -9.16 -10.64
N LYS A 67 11.07 -10.08 -10.01
CA LYS A 67 9.99 -10.86 -10.64
C LYS A 67 8.96 -9.99 -11.37
N TYR A 68 8.60 -8.84 -10.81
CA TYR A 68 7.47 -8.04 -11.28
C TYR A 68 7.86 -6.86 -12.16
N ILE A 69 9.15 -6.60 -12.37
CA ILE A 69 9.57 -5.33 -12.98
C ILE A 69 9.06 -5.15 -14.41
N ASP A 70 9.09 -6.19 -15.23
CA ASP A 70 8.66 -6.10 -16.62
C ASP A 70 7.15 -5.91 -16.72
N LEU A 71 6.41 -6.54 -15.81
CA LEU A 71 4.97 -6.33 -15.67
C LEU A 71 4.65 -4.89 -15.22
N ILE A 72 5.37 -4.36 -14.23
CA ILE A 72 5.20 -2.98 -13.76
C ILE A 72 5.48 -2.00 -14.90
N LYS A 73 6.56 -2.19 -15.68
CA LYS A 73 6.87 -1.32 -16.82
C LYS A 73 5.78 -1.32 -17.88
N LYS A 74 5.07 -2.45 -18.07
CA LYS A 74 3.91 -2.52 -18.97
C LYS A 74 2.76 -1.62 -18.49
N TYR A 75 2.48 -1.60 -17.18
CA TYR A 75 1.42 -0.77 -16.61
C TYR A 75 1.84 0.70 -16.42
N LEU A 76 3.11 0.98 -16.17
CA LEU A 76 3.64 2.31 -15.84
C LEU A 76 4.72 2.80 -16.84
N PRO A 77 4.49 2.79 -18.16
CA PRO A 77 5.55 2.97 -19.17
C PRO A 77 6.25 4.34 -19.14
N ASN A 78 5.63 5.35 -18.52
CA ASN A 78 6.14 6.72 -18.48
C ASN A 78 7.17 6.97 -17.37
N ILE A 79 7.32 6.05 -16.41
CA ILE A 79 8.34 6.18 -15.36
C ILE A 79 9.72 5.91 -15.96
N LEU A 80 10.69 6.76 -15.63
CA LEU A 80 12.07 6.62 -16.09
C LEU A 80 12.67 5.29 -15.67
N SER A 81 13.37 4.62 -16.60
CA SER A 81 14.00 3.31 -16.36
C SER A 81 14.90 3.27 -15.11
N GLU A 82 15.56 4.38 -14.78
CA GLU A 82 16.42 4.48 -13.59
C GLU A 82 15.68 4.58 -12.25
N ASN A 83 14.39 4.95 -12.28
CA ASN A 83 13.53 5.17 -11.11
C ASN A 83 12.82 3.89 -10.63
N TYR A 84 12.95 2.79 -11.38
CA TYR A 84 12.60 1.47 -10.88
C TYR A 84 13.71 0.92 -10.00
N ILE A 85 13.37 0.63 -8.75
CA ILE A 85 14.25 0.04 -7.75
C ILE A 85 13.83 -1.43 -7.62
N THR A 86 14.68 -2.31 -8.14
CA THR A 86 14.35 -3.72 -8.29
C THR A 86 15.06 -4.52 -7.21
N GLU A 87 14.32 -5.23 -6.38
CA GLU A 87 14.84 -5.97 -5.23
C GLU A 87 15.09 -7.44 -5.59
N PRO A 88 16.27 -8.01 -5.28
CA PRO A 88 16.61 -9.39 -5.62
C PRO A 88 15.86 -10.41 -4.75
N VAL A 89 15.48 -10.03 -3.54
CA VAL A 89 14.76 -10.87 -2.58
C VAL A 89 13.82 -10.01 -1.76
N LYS A 90 12.65 -10.54 -1.41
CA LYS A 90 11.70 -9.84 -0.55
C LYS A 90 12.26 -9.71 0.87
N ARG A 91 12.39 -8.47 1.36
CA ARG A 91 12.82 -8.15 2.74
C ARG A 91 11.89 -7.18 3.48
N ASN A 92 10.64 -7.07 3.00
CA ASN A 92 9.59 -6.22 3.56
C ASN A 92 9.91 -4.71 3.46
N THR A 93 9.07 -3.85 4.02
CA THR A 93 9.07 -2.41 3.71
C THR A 93 10.30 -1.67 4.22
N GLY A 94 10.94 -2.11 5.32
CA GLY A 94 12.07 -1.41 5.94
C GLY A 94 13.28 -1.28 5.00
N PRO A 95 13.86 -2.39 4.53
CA PRO A 95 14.98 -2.38 3.57
C PRO A 95 14.63 -1.73 2.23
N ALA A 96 13.42 -1.96 1.72
CA ALA A 96 12.96 -1.40 0.45
C ALA A 96 12.87 0.14 0.50
N ILE A 97 12.20 0.70 1.51
CA ILE A 97 12.12 2.14 1.74
C ILE A 97 13.50 2.74 2.01
N SER A 98 14.34 2.04 2.78
CA SER A 98 15.70 2.50 3.09
C SER A 98 16.57 2.60 1.86
N LEU A 99 16.52 1.60 0.96
CA LEU A 99 17.25 1.62 -0.30
C LEU A 99 16.76 2.75 -1.20
N ALA A 100 15.44 2.88 -1.37
CA ALA A 100 14.86 3.95 -2.17
C ALA A 100 15.24 5.33 -1.66
N THR A 101 15.17 5.52 -0.34
CA THR A 101 15.58 6.78 0.30
C THR A 101 17.05 7.08 0.07
N ALA A 102 17.95 6.09 0.19
CA ALA A 102 19.38 6.29 -0.06
C ALA A 102 19.68 6.66 -1.51
N ILE A 103 19.01 6.02 -2.48
CA ILE A 103 19.14 6.32 -3.91
C ILE A 103 18.66 7.74 -4.21
N ILE A 104 17.47 8.11 -3.72
CA ILE A 104 16.90 9.45 -3.93
C ILE A 104 17.77 10.51 -3.25
N TYR A 105 18.24 10.26 -2.02
CA TYR A 105 19.12 11.18 -1.27
C TYR A 105 20.44 11.45 -2.00
N LYS A 106 21.03 10.45 -2.66
CA LYS A 106 22.25 10.63 -3.46
C LYS A 106 22.02 11.61 -4.63
N LYS A 107 20.82 11.61 -5.22
CA LYS A 107 20.42 12.51 -6.31
C LYS A 107 20.04 13.89 -5.79
N ASP A 108 19.27 13.95 -4.71
CA ASP A 108 18.85 15.19 -4.05
C ASP A 108 18.93 15.08 -2.52
N PRO A 109 19.95 15.69 -1.88
CA PRO A 109 20.10 15.70 -0.43
C PRO A 109 18.98 16.44 0.32
N LYS A 110 18.18 17.26 -0.37
CA LYS A 110 17.04 18.00 0.19
C LYS A 110 15.70 17.31 -0.06
N ALA A 111 15.72 16.10 -0.64
CA ALA A 111 14.52 15.37 -1.01
C ALA A 111 13.53 15.20 0.16
N VAL A 112 12.27 15.49 -0.12
CA VAL A 112 11.11 15.12 0.70
C VAL A 112 10.39 14.00 -0.03
N ILE A 113 10.32 12.83 0.59
CA ILE A 113 9.79 11.62 -0.02
C ILE A 113 8.41 11.35 0.60
N VAL A 114 7.43 11.12 -0.26
CA VAL A 114 6.12 10.57 0.07
C VAL A 114 6.14 9.10 -0.30
N ALA A 115 6.19 8.19 0.67
CA ALA A 115 6.03 6.77 0.42
C ALA A 115 4.57 6.36 0.50
N THR A 116 4.15 5.58 -0.49
CA THR A 116 2.78 5.09 -0.66
C THR A 116 2.80 3.63 -1.12
N HIS A 117 1.64 2.99 -1.13
CA HIS A 117 1.48 1.60 -1.55
C HIS A 117 0.74 1.53 -2.89
N SER A 118 1.16 0.61 -3.76
CA SER A 118 0.55 0.38 -5.08
C SER A 118 -0.78 -0.38 -5.01
N ASP A 119 -1.13 -0.91 -3.85
CA ASP A 119 -2.19 -1.90 -3.69
C ASP A 119 -3.28 -1.45 -2.70
N HIS A 120 -3.32 -0.14 -2.41
CA HIS A 120 -4.35 0.53 -1.62
C HIS A 120 -5.36 1.26 -2.52
N LEU A 121 -6.62 1.26 -2.10
CA LEU A 121 -7.68 2.08 -2.68
C LEU A 121 -7.75 3.44 -1.97
N VAL A 122 -8.04 4.47 -2.75
CA VAL A 122 -8.30 5.83 -2.25
C VAL A 122 -9.40 6.41 -3.12
N LEU A 123 -10.57 6.69 -2.55
CA LEU A 123 -11.75 7.13 -3.29
C LEU A 123 -11.83 8.67 -3.42
N LYS A 124 -11.33 9.42 -2.45
CA LYS A 124 -11.39 10.89 -2.41
C LYS A 124 -10.07 11.50 -2.88
N ILE A 125 -9.84 11.45 -4.19
CA ILE A 125 -8.53 11.80 -4.79
C ILE A 125 -8.13 13.26 -4.54
N ASP A 126 -9.08 14.20 -4.56
CA ASP A 126 -8.78 15.62 -4.33
C ASP A 126 -8.37 15.88 -2.87
N GLU A 127 -9.01 15.21 -1.91
CA GLU A 127 -8.63 15.30 -0.50
C GLU A 127 -7.27 14.62 -0.25
N TYR A 128 -7.01 13.48 -0.91
CA TYR A 128 -5.69 12.85 -0.90
C TYR A 128 -4.59 13.82 -1.34
N GLU A 129 -4.78 14.50 -2.48
CA GLU A 129 -3.81 15.44 -3.02
C GLU A 129 -3.53 16.60 -2.04
N LYS A 130 -4.59 17.18 -1.49
CA LYS A 130 -4.51 18.26 -0.50
C LYS A 130 -3.77 17.83 0.76
N VAL A 131 -4.08 16.66 1.29
CA VAL A 131 -3.47 16.08 2.50
C VAL A 131 -1.99 15.82 2.31
N ILE A 132 -1.61 15.17 1.19
CA ILE A 132 -0.21 14.87 0.91
C ILE A 132 0.59 16.17 0.74
N LYS A 133 0.05 17.16 0.03
CA LYS A 133 0.68 18.49 -0.10
C LYS A 133 0.81 19.20 1.26
N THR A 134 -0.18 19.07 2.14
CA THR A 134 -0.13 19.59 3.51
C THR A 134 0.98 18.90 4.31
N GLY A 135 1.07 17.57 4.23
CA GLY A 135 2.10 16.80 4.92
C GLY A 135 3.51 17.11 4.44
N ILE A 136 3.71 17.30 3.14
CA ILE A 136 4.98 17.79 2.58
C ILE A 136 5.36 19.14 3.20
N LYS A 137 4.43 20.12 3.28
CA LYS A 137 4.68 21.43 3.90
C LYS A 137 5.08 21.29 5.38
N VAL A 138 4.46 20.39 6.12
CA VAL A 138 4.78 20.12 7.53
C VAL A 138 6.22 19.62 7.66
N VAL A 139 6.60 18.60 6.90
CA VAL A 139 7.94 18.00 6.94
C VAL A 139 9.01 18.98 6.44
N GLN A 140 8.71 19.80 5.44
CA GLN A 140 9.62 20.86 4.98
C GLN A 140 9.92 21.89 6.07
N LYS A 141 8.94 22.22 6.92
CA LYS A 141 9.11 23.13 8.07
C LYS A 141 9.75 22.44 9.28
N LYS A 142 9.57 21.13 9.43
CA LYS A 142 10.02 20.30 10.55
C LYS A 142 10.82 19.12 10.01
N THR A 143 12.00 19.44 9.49
CA THR A 143 12.87 18.53 8.75
C THR A 143 13.35 17.30 9.54
N ASN A 144 13.28 17.37 10.86
CA ASN A 144 13.64 16.30 11.79
C ASN A 144 12.44 15.44 12.24
N HIS A 145 11.34 15.43 11.49
CA HIS A 145 10.16 14.62 11.77
C HIS A 145 9.80 13.71 10.59
N ILE A 146 9.10 12.62 10.93
CA ILE A 146 8.41 11.75 9.98
C ILE A 146 6.91 11.93 10.21
N LEU A 147 6.13 12.11 9.14
CA LEU A 147 4.69 12.26 9.20
C LEU A 147 4.00 11.01 8.65
N CYS A 148 3.09 10.43 9.43
CA CYS A 148 2.18 9.38 9.01
C CYS A 148 0.81 9.97 8.61
N ILE A 149 0.18 9.37 7.60
CA ILE A 149 -1.25 9.59 7.34
C ILE A 149 -2.06 8.62 8.19
N GLY A 150 -2.94 9.16 9.02
CA GLY A 150 -3.80 8.41 9.93
C GLY A 150 -5.25 8.36 9.45
N ILE A 151 -5.86 7.18 9.48
CA ILE A 151 -7.28 6.98 9.15
C ILE A 151 -8.07 6.75 10.43
N THR A 152 -9.24 7.37 10.58
CA THR A 152 -10.12 7.14 11.73
C THR A 152 -10.60 5.68 11.73
N PRO A 153 -10.32 4.90 12.79
CA PRO A 153 -10.76 3.51 12.87
C PRO A 153 -12.29 3.42 12.95
N THR A 154 -12.87 2.54 12.14
CA THR A 154 -14.31 2.22 12.18
C THR A 154 -14.58 0.83 12.77
N SER A 155 -13.54 0.02 12.95
CA SER A 155 -13.63 -1.33 13.49
C SER A 155 -12.30 -1.75 14.18
N PRO A 156 -12.28 -2.79 15.02
CA PRO A 156 -11.05 -3.26 15.69
C PRO A 156 -10.22 -4.17 14.78
N HIS A 157 -9.67 -3.62 13.69
CA HIS A 157 -8.87 -4.37 12.73
C HIS A 157 -7.50 -4.76 13.31
N THR A 158 -7.12 -6.04 13.27
CA THR A 158 -5.84 -6.55 13.82
C THR A 158 -4.70 -6.59 12.80
N GLY A 159 -5.03 -6.47 11.52
CA GLY A 159 -4.05 -6.46 10.42
C GLY A 159 -3.41 -5.09 10.15
N LEU A 160 -3.82 -4.03 10.86
CA LEU A 160 -3.34 -2.66 10.66
C LEU A 160 -2.53 -2.17 11.87
N GLY A 161 -1.59 -1.25 11.62
CA GLY A 161 -0.94 -0.48 12.67
C GLY A 161 -1.87 0.60 13.25
N TYR A 162 -1.66 0.96 14.51
CA TYR A 162 -2.39 2.00 15.23
C TYR A 162 -1.43 3.08 15.75
N ILE A 163 -1.86 4.33 15.64
CA ILE A 163 -1.09 5.51 16.04
C ILE A 163 -1.86 6.25 17.13
N GLU A 164 -1.35 6.25 18.37
CA GLU A 164 -1.94 7.00 19.47
C GLU A 164 -1.55 8.48 19.35
N LYS A 165 -2.53 9.36 19.19
CA LYS A 165 -2.28 10.81 19.19
C LYS A 165 -1.92 11.28 20.60
N ASP A 166 -0.99 12.22 20.67
CA ASP A 166 -0.66 12.94 21.90
C ASP A 166 -1.25 14.36 21.80
N LYS A 167 -0.40 15.38 21.63
CA LYS A 167 -0.81 16.79 21.64
C LYS A 167 -0.95 17.32 20.24
N LYS A 168 -1.77 18.36 20.07
CA LYS A 168 -1.79 19.17 18.86
C LYS A 168 -0.38 19.73 18.63
N PHE A 169 0.23 19.36 17.52
CA PHE A 169 1.57 19.80 17.14
C PHE A 169 1.52 21.06 16.26
N ALA A 170 0.63 21.07 15.26
CA ALA A 170 0.45 22.20 14.35
C ALA A 170 -0.95 22.20 13.72
N GLN A 171 -1.28 23.31 13.07
CA GLN A 171 -2.41 23.40 12.14
C GLN A 171 -1.91 24.02 10.84
N VAL A 172 -2.09 23.31 9.72
CA VAL A 172 -1.59 23.70 8.40
C VAL A 172 -2.68 23.44 7.38
N ASP A 173 -2.99 24.45 6.56
CA ASP A 173 -4.04 24.38 5.52
C ASP A 173 -5.41 23.89 6.04
N GLY A 174 -5.74 24.25 7.29
CA GLY A 174 -6.98 23.82 7.96
C GLY A 174 -6.89 22.46 8.66
N SER A 175 -5.89 21.64 8.35
CA SER A 175 -5.71 20.31 8.95
C SER A 175 -4.91 20.35 10.25
N ILE A 176 -5.31 19.56 11.23
CA ILE A 176 -4.63 19.44 12.52
C ILE A 176 -3.62 18.29 12.46
N VAL A 177 -2.37 18.56 12.83
CA VAL A 177 -1.31 17.58 12.96
C VAL A 177 -1.06 17.33 14.44
N PHE A 178 -0.94 16.07 14.84
CA PHE A 178 -0.65 15.66 16.22
C PHE A 178 0.77 15.09 16.33
N SER A 179 1.41 15.29 17.47
CA SER A 179 2.51 14.41 17.89
C SER A 179 1.93 13.04 18.25
N THR A 180 2.76 12.00 18.18
CA THR A 180 2.33 10.64 18.54
C THR A 180 2.88 10.25 19.90
N LYS A 181 2.04 9.62 20.73
CA LYS A 181 2.48 9.02 22.00
C LYS A 181 3.16 7.67 21.78
N ARG A 182 2.60 6.87 20.87
CA ARG A 182 3.19 5.60 20.43
C ARG A 182 2.60 5.17 19.09
N PHE A 183 3.35 4.31 18.42
CA PHE A 183 2.91 3.50 17.30
C PHE A 183 2.85 2.04 17.75
N VAL A 184 1.83 1.30 17.31
CA VAL A 184 1.67 -0.13 17.61
C VAL A 184 1.30 -0.86 16.33
N GLU A 185 2.19 -1.68 15.80
CA GLU A 185 1.90 -2.50 14.62
C GLU A 185 1.09 -3.75 14.98
N LYS A 186 -0.07 -3.94 14.32
CA LYS A 186 -0.88 -5.17 14.35
C LYS A 186 -1.18 -5.70 15.76
N PRO A 187 -1.92 -4.93 16.60
CA PRO A 187 -2.29 -5.37 17.94
C PRO A 187 -3.24 -6.59 17.90
N ASN A 188 -3.33 -7.28 19.03
CA ASN A 188 -4.38 -8.29 19.21
C ASN A 188 -5.78 -7.65 19.24
N LEU A 189 -6.82 -8.48 19.10
CA LEU A 189 -8.20 -8.01 18.97
C LEU A 189 -8.69 -7.21 20.18
N ASP A 190 -8.31 -7.60 21.40
CA ASP A 190 -8.75 -6.91 22.62
C ASP A 190 -8.15 -5.50 22.72
N LEU A 191 -6.87 -5.35 22.40
CA LEU A 191 -6.23 -4.04 22.29
C LEU A 191 -6.85 -3.21 21.16
N ALA A 192 -7.10 -3.80 19.99
CA ALA A 192 -7.75 -3.09 18.89
C ALA A 192 -9.13 -2.54 19.29
N LYS A 193 -9.94 -3.32 20.02
CA LYS A 193 -11.23 -2.86 20.58
C LYS A 193 -11.05 -1.67 21.52
N GLN A 194 -10.07 -1.72 22.42
CA GLN A 194 -9.75 -0.62 23.34
C GLN A 194 -9.27 0.63 22.60
N TYR A 195 -8.48 0.47 21.55
CA TYR A 195 -7.96 1.58 20.75
C TYR A 195 -9.08 2.33 20.03
N VAL A 196 -9.98 1.59 19.38
CA VAL A 196 -11.16 2.16 18.71
C VAL A 196 -12.06 2.88 19.72
N SER A 197 -12.38 2.23 20.84
CA SER A 197 -13.30 2.81 21.85
C SER A 197 -12.75 4.07 22.51
N SER A 198 -11.42 4.21 22.59
CA SER A 198 -10.78 5.41 23.17
C SER A 198 -10.91 6.68 22.32
N GLY A 199 -11.14 6.56 21.00
CA GLY A 199 -11.13 7.69 20.06
C GLY A 199 -9.78 8.42 19.92
N ASN A 200 -8.70 7.87 20.49
CA ASN A 200 -7.37 8.47 20.50
C ASN A 200 -6.40 7.86 19.49
N PHE A 201 -6.82 6.84 18.76
CA PHE A 201 -5.98 6.16 17.79
C PHE A 201 -6.45 6.41 16.36
N PHE A 202 -5.48 6.39 15.45
CA PHE A 202 -5.68 6.33 14.01
C PHE A 202 -5.06 5.04 13.45
N TRP A 203 -5.70 4.41 12.46
CA TRP A 203 -5.04 3.39 11.67
C TRP A 203 -3.88 4.00 10.87
N ASN A 204 -2.76 3.29 10.81
CA ASN A 204 -1.66 3.61 9.91
C ASN A 204 -2.06 3.26 8.46
N ALA A 205 -2.16 4.26 7.58
CA ALA A 205 -2.43 4.03 6.16
C ALA A 205 -1.24 3.42 5.38
N GLY A 206 -0.08 3.29 6.03
CA GLY A 206 1.19 2.95 5.36
C GLY A 206 1.74 4.09 4.51
N TYR A 207 1.16 5.30 4.61
CA TYR A 207 1.64 6.47 3.89
C TYR A 207 2.44 7.35 4.82
N PHE A 208 3.66 7.66 4.37
CA PHE A 208 4.67 8.30 5.18
C PHE A 208 5.33 9.43 4.39
N ILE A 209 5.69 10.51 5.09
CA ILE A 209 6.35 11.66 4.49
C ILE A 209 7.54 12.05 5.36
N TRP A 210 8.73 12.18 4.76
CA TRP A 210 9.95 12.51 5.48
C TRP A 210 10.96 13.26 4.60
N GLN A 211 11.91 13.94 5.24
CA GLN A 211 13.12 14.38 4.54
C GLN A 211 14.13 13.24 4.48
N ALA A 212 14.66 12.93 3.30
CA ALA A 212 15.52 11.77 3.06
C ALA A 212 16.73 11.73 4.02
N LYS A 213 17.36 12.90 4.25
CA LYS A 213 18.46 13.07 5.21
C LYS A 213 18.08 12.61 6.62
N HIS A 214 16.90 12.99 7.10
CA HIS A 214 16.44 12.68 8.45
C HIS A 214 16.14 11.19 8.60
N PHE A 215 15.42 10.59 7.64
CA PHE A 215 15.14 9.15 7.66
C PHE A 215 16.43 8.32 7.67
N LEU A 216 17.44 8.67 6.86
CA LEU A 216 18.73 7.99 6.88
C LEU A 216 19.49 8.19 8.20
N GLY A 217 19.32 9.33 8.86
CA GLY A 217 19.84 9.58 10.21
C GLY A 217 19.21 8.65 11.25
N GLU A 218 17.88 8.50 11.24
CA GLU A 218 17.16 7.56 12.11
C GLU A 218 17.56 6.11 11.79
N LEU A 219 17.69 5.76 10.51
CA LEU A 219 18.15 4.44 10.08
C LEU A 219 19.55 4.14 10.61
N LYS A 220 20.48 5.09 10.52
CA LYS A 220 21.84 4.92 11.06
C LYS A 220 21.84 4.66 12.56
N LYS A 221 20.93 5.30 13.30
CA LYS A 221 20.76 5.12 14.74
C LYS A 221 20.18 3.74 15.10
N TYR A 222 19.18 3.27 14.37
CA TYR A 222 18.44 2.06 14.71
C TYR A 222 18.95 0.78 14.04
N ASP A 223 19.57 0.88 12.86
CA ASP A 223 20.22 -0.24 12.17
C ASP A 223 21.39 0.26 11.29
N LEU A 224 22.57 0.41 11.91
CA LEU A 224 23.80 0.84 11.25
C LEU A 224 24.21 -0.10 10.10
N LYS A 225 23.94 -1.41 10.21
CA LYS A 225 24.28 -2.39 9.18
C LYS A 225 23.46 -2.16 7.92
N LEU A 226 22.15 -1.97 8.08
CA LEU A 226 21.25 -1.64 6.98
C LEU A 226 21.61 -0.28 6.36
N TYR A 227 21.85 0.76 7.17
CA TYR A 227 22.31 2.08 6.70
C TYR A 227 23.56 1.98 5.81
N ASN A 228 24.60 1.29 6.28
CA ASN A 228 25.85 1.13 5.53
C ASN A 228 25.62 0.37 4.22
N GLY A 229 24.80 -0.68 4.26
CA GLY A 229 24.45 -1.47 3.08
C GLY A 229 23.72 -0.65 2.02
N VAL A 230 22.64 0.04 2.38
CA VAL A 230 21.86 0.84 1.42
C VAL A 230 22.67 2.02 0.87
N THR A 231 23.51 2.64 1.69
CA THR A 231 24.41 3.73 1.26
C THR A 231 25.40 3.23 0.22
N LYS A 232 26.05 2.08 0.47
CA LYS A 232 26.99 1.44 -0.48
C LYS A 232 26.32 1.07 -1.80
N ILE A 233 25.09 0.55 -1.76
CA ILE A 233 24.31 0.25 -2.96
C ILE A 233 24.00 1.55 -3.74
N ALA A 234 23.54 2.59 -3.03
CA ALA A 234 23.25 3.88 -3.64
C ALA A 234 24.50 4.51 -4.27
N GLU A 235 25.67 4.45 -3.63
CA GLU A 235 26.96 4.90 -4.18
C GLU A 235 27.32 4.19 -5.49
N ALA A 236 27.01 2.90 -5.61
CA ALA A 236 27.21 2.14 -6.84
C ALA A 236 26.20 2.44 -7.96
N LYS A 237 25.07 3.13 -7.67
CA LYS A 237 24.04 3.48 -8.66
C LYS A 237 24.65 4.32 -9.80
N GLY A 238 24.41 3.86 -11.04
CA GLY A 238 24.96 4.43 -12.28
C GLY A 238 26.26 3.77 -12.75
N SER A 239 26.89 2.93 -11.93
CA SER A 239 28.09 2.18 -12.32
C SER A 239 27.76 0.82 -12.95
N LYS A 240 28.73 0.24 -13.67
CA LYS A 240 28.66 -1.13 -14.21
C LYS A 240 28.49 -2.21 -13.11
N ASN A 241 28.84 -1.88 -11.86
CA ASN A 241 28.79 -2.80 -10.73
C ASN A 241 27.49 -2.71 -9.92
N PHE A 242 26.55 -1.82 -10.28
CA PHE A 242 25.36 -1.55 -9.47
C PHE A 242 24.57 -2.81 -9.10
N ILE A 243 24.19 -3.62 -10.09
CA ILE A 243 23.40 -4.84 -9.86
C ILE A 243 24.15 -5.84 -8.98
N LYS A 244 25.44 -6.08 -9.26
CA LYS A 244 26.28 -6.96 -8.44
C LYS A 244 26.39 -6.49 -6.99
N THR A 245 26.50 -5.18 -6.76
CA THR A 245 26.53 -4.60 -5.41
C THR A 245 25.17 -4.70 -4.72
N LEU A 246 24.09 -4.40 -5.43
CA LEU A 246 22.71 -4.53 -4.96
C LEU A 246 22.44 -5.95 -4.48
N ASP A 247 22.66 -6.96 -5.32
CA ASP A 247 22.38 -8.36 -4.98
C ASP A 247 23.20 -8.83 -3.78
N LYS A 248 24.50 -8.52 -3.79
CA LYS A 248 25.43 -8.92 -2.73
C LYS A 248 25.09 -8.30 -1.38
N GLU A 249 24.71 -7.03 -1.34
CA GLU A 249 24.43 -6.34 -0.08
C GLU A 249 22.98 -6.58 0.39
N PHE A 250 22.00 -6.54 -0.51
CA PHE A 250 20.57 -6.60 -0.16
C PHE A 250 20.17 -7.94 0.44
N ILE A 251 20.73 -9.05 -0.04
CA ILE A 251 20.43 -10.38 0.49
C ILE A 251 20.78 -10.52 1.99
N LYS A 252 21.70 -9.69 2.51
CA LYS A 252 22.15 -9.70 3.91
C LYS A 252 21.20 -8.95 4.86
N PHE A 253 20.24 -8.20 4.33
CA PHE A 253 19.31 -7.42 5.14
C PHE A 253 18.31 -8.34 5.84
N LYS A 254 17.90 -7.93 7.05
CA LYS A 254 16.84 -8.61 7.79
C LYS A 254 15.50 -8.35 7.10
N ASP A 255 14.61 -9.33 7.15
CA ASP A 255 13.21 -9.14 6.78
C ASP A 255 12.52 -8.36 7.91
N ILE A 256 12.21 -7.08 7.69
CA ILE A 256 11.64 -6.20 8.70
C ILE A 256 10.79 -5.09 8.07
N ALA A 257 9.62 -4.82 8.65
CA ALA A 257 8.77 -3.70 8.27
C ALA A 257 9.38 -2.36 8.76
N VAL A 258 9.14 -1.29 8.01
CA VAL A 258 9.59 0.06 8.38
C VAL A 258 8.98 0.52 9.70
N ASP A 259 7.78 0.02 10.01
CA ASP A 259 7.00 0.29 11.21
C ASP A 259 7.80 -0.09 12.47
N HIS A 260 8.29 -1.33 12.53
CA HIS A 260 9.16 -1.82 13.61
C HIS A 260 10.60 -1.27 13.53
N LEU A 261 11.08 -0.98 12.32
CA LEU A 261 12.45 -0.51 12.13
C LEU A 261 12.63 0.91 12.67
N ILE A 262 11.70 1.82 12.34
CA ILE A 262 11.78 3.27 12.62
C ILE A 262 10.55 3.78 13.38
N MET A 263 9.32 3.51 12.90
CA MET A 263 8.12 4.26 13.35
C MET A 263 7.79 4.02 14.82
N GLU A 264 7.94 2.79 15.32
CA GLU A 264 7.76 2.47 16.74
C GLU A 264 8.83 3.06 17.67
N LYS A 265 9.96 3.50 17.11
CA LYS A 265 11.16 3.90 17.87
C LYS A 265 11.49 5.38 17.80
N THR A 266 11.05 6.07 16.76
CA THR A 266 11.40 7.48 16.57
C THR A 266 10.57 8.37 17.50
N PRO A 267 11.18 9.29 18.26
CA PRO A 267 10.43 10.24 19.09
C PRO A 267 9.82 11.38 18.26
N ASN A 268 10.19 11.51 16.99
CA ASN A 268 9.78 12.63 16.11
C ASN A 268 8.74 12.18 15.09
N LEU A 269 7.81 11.32 15.50
CA LEU A 269 6.71 10.87 14.67
C LEU A 269 5.49 11.80 14.85
N LEU A 270 4.89 12.17 13.72
CA LEU A 270 3.67 12.96 13.64
C LEU A 270 2.58 12.15 12.96
N VAL A 271 1.32 12.48 13.23
CA VAL A 271 0.18 11.94 12.50
C VAL A 271 -0.72 13.06 11.99
N LEU A 272 -1.11 12.94 10.72
CA LEU A 272 -2.11 13.78 10.06
C LEU A 272 -3.37 12.93 9.84
N PRO A 273 -4.41 13.11 10.66
CA PRO A 273 -5.67 12.37 10.53
C PRO A 273 -6.51 12.87 9.37
N VAL A 274 -7.04 11.96 8.57
CA VAL A 274 -7.76 12.29 7.34
C VAL A 274 -8.86 11.27 7.00
N ASP A 275 -9.78 11.71 6.14
CA ASP A 275 -10.72 10.85 5.45
C ASP A 275 -10.54 11.03 3.93
N ILE A 276 -9.80 10.10 3.34
CA ILE A 276 -9.53 10.06 1.89
C ILE A 276 -10.29 8.89 1.21
N GLY A 277 -11.24 8.26 1.91
CA GLY A 277 -11.86 7.00 1.47
C GLY A 277 -10.82 5.90 1.23
N TRP A 278 -9.92 5.70 2.20
CA TRP A 278 -8.79 4.77 2.10
C TRP A 278 -9.17 3.33 2.44
N SER A 279 -8.48 2.38 1.80
CA SER A 279 -8.50 0.95 2.13
C SER A 279 -7.21 0.25 1.73
N ASP A 280 -6.79 -0.73 2.53
CA ASP A 280 -5.70 -1.65 2.16
C ASP A 280 -6.17 -2.84 1.30
N ILE A 281 -7.48 -2.99 1.06
CA ILE A 281 -8.13 -4.12 0.38
C ILE A 281 -7.54 -5.47 0.84
N GLY A 282 -7.89 -5.85 2.07
CA GLY A 282 -7.46 -7.10 2.69
C GLY A 282 -8.24 -8.35 2.26
N SER A 283 -9.51 -8.20 1.84
CA SER A 283 -10.43 -9.31 1.57
C SER A 283 -11.55 -8.92 0.61
N TRP A 284 -12.32 -9.89 0.14
CA TRP A 284 -13.48 -9.62 -0.70
C TRP A 284 -14.63 -8.93 0.04
N ASP A 285 -14.75 -9.12 1.35
CA ASP A 285 -15.68 -8.37 2.18
C ASP A 285 -15.37 -6.86 2.13
N VAL A 286 -14.09 -6.50 2.20
CA VAL A 286 -13.66 -5.10 2.06
C VAL A 286 -14.01 -4.54 0.69
N VAL A 287 -13.83 -5.33 -0.38
CA VAL A 287 -14.24 -4.92 -1.73
C VAL A 287 -15.76 -4.72 -1.81
N ALA A 288 -16.54 -5.66 -1.26
CA ALA A 288 -18.00 -5.61 -1.21
C ALA A 288 -18.54 -4.36 -0.49
N ASP A 289 -17.85 -3.91 0.56
CA ASP A 289 -18.19 -2.70 1.31
C ASP A 289 -17.83 -1.41 0.56
N MET A 290 -16.96 -1.49 -0.45
CA MET A 290 -16.47 -0.35 -1.23
C MET A 290 -17.16 -0.18 -2.58
N VAL A 291 -17.98 -1.15 -2.98
CA VAL A 291 -18.89 -1.01 -4.13
C VAL A 291 -19.86 0.14 -3.85
N ASP A 292 -20.05 1.01 -4.86
CA ASP A 292 -20.97 2.13 -4.76
C ASP A 292 -22.39 1.61 -4.48
N VAL A 293 -23.08 2.23 -3.52
CA VAL A 293 -24.46 1.90 -3.17
C VAL A 293 -25.41 2.07 -4.36
N ASN A 294 -25.09 2.95 -5.30
CA ASN A 294 -25.86 3.18 -6.51
C ASN A 294 -25.65 2.10 -7.57
N GLU A 295 -24.62 1.26 -7.43
CA GLU A 295 -24.38 0.10 -8.29
C GLU A 295 -25.07 -1.17 -7.75
N LYS A 296 -25.70 -1.09 -6.58
CA LYS A 296 -26.46 -2.22 -6.01
C LYS A 296 -27.90 -2.19 -6.49
N ASP A 297 -28.47 -3.37 -6.72
CA ASP A 297 -29.89 -3.53 -7.03
C ASP A 297 -30.78 -3.31 -5.79
N VAL A 298 -32.11 -3.41 -5.96
CA VAL A 298 -33.09 -3.19 -4.89
C VAL A 298 -32.99 -4.20 -3.75
N HIS A 299 -32.32 -5.34 -3.97
CA HIS A 299 -32.10 -6.43 -3.02
C HIS A 299 -30.70 -6.34 -2.38
N GLY A 300 -29.94 -5.28 -2.67
CA GLY A 300 -28.60 -5.05 -2.14
C GLY A 300 -27.51 -5.86 -2.85
N ASN A 301 -27.81 -6.49 -3.99
CA ASN A 301 -26.82 -7.25 -4.74
C ASN A 301 -25.97 -6.33 -5.61
N TYR A 302 -24.71 -6.70 -5.79
CA TYR A 302 -23.87 -6.14 -6.84
C TYR A 302 -23.55 -7.23 -7.85
N SER A 303 -23.63 -6.91 -9.13
CA SER A 303 -23.37 -7.85 -10.20
C SER A 303 -22.51 -7.22 -11.28
N LYS A 304 -21.29 -7.73 -11.44
CA LYS A 304 -20.41 -7.43 -12.57
C LYS A 304 -20.33 -8.67 -13.44
N GLY A 305 -20.78 -8.55 -14.69
CA GLY A 305 -20.83 -9.66 -15.64
C GLY A 305 -22.24 -9.99 -16.12
N MET A 306 -22.40 -11.10 -16.82
CA MET A 306 -23.71 -11.66 -17.20
C MET A 306 -24.29 -12.45 -16.02
N VAL A 307 -25.13 -11.80 -15.20
CA VAL A 307 -25.66 -12.36 -13.94
C VAL A 307 -27.18 -12.36 -13.93
N ILE A 308 -27.76 -13.47 -13.45
CA ILE A 308 -29.21 -13.63 -13.22
C ILE A 308 -29.43 -13.92 -11.73
N ASN A 309 -30.22 -13.08 -11.07
CA ASN A 309 -30.53 -13.20 -9.65
C ASN A 309 -32.03 -13.51 -9.49
N ILE A 310 -32.37 -14.61 -8.81
CA ILE A 310 -33.76 -14.98 -8.48
C ILE A 310 -33.83 -15.19 -6.97
N ASP A 311 -34.57 -14.34 -6.24
CA ASP A 311 -34.63 -14.41 -4.77
C ASP A 311 -33.24 -14.35 -4.10
N THR A 312 -32.35 -13.53 -4.67
CA THR A 312 -30.98 -13.36 -4.17
C THR A 312 -30.86 -12.00 -3.49
N HIS A 313 -30.20 -11.96 -2.33
CA HIS A 313 -30.09 -10.77 -1.48
C HIS A 313 -28.66 -10.57 -0.98
N ASN A 314 -28.26 -9.30 -0.79
CA ASN A 314 -26.98 -8.89 -0.20
C ASN A 314 -25.73 -9.60 -0.78
N THR A 315 -25.81 -10.05 -2.04
CA THR A 315 -24.80 -10.92 -2.66
C THR A 315 -23.98 -10.13 -3.67
N ILE A 316 -22.66 -10.34 -3.64
CA ILE A 316 -21.71 -9.61 -4.48
C ILE A 316 -21.08 -10.57 -5.47
N ILE A 317 -21.31 -10.33 -6.76
CA ILE A 317 -20.90 -11.22 -7.84
C ILE A 317 -19.93 -10.47 -8.74
N PHE A 318 -18.68 -10.93 -8.78
CA PHE A 318 -17.63 -10.44 -9.66
C PHE A 318 -17.29 -11.48 -10.71
N SER A 319 -17.77 -11.29 -11.93
CA SER A 319 -17.29 -12.03 -13.09
C SER A 319 -16.13 -11.31 -13.77
N HIS A 320 -15.06 -12.04 -14.08
CA HIS A 320 -13.94 -11.52 -14.84
C HIS A 320 -14.34 -11.14 -16.27
N ASP A 321 -15.26 -11.89 -16.87
CA ASP A 321 -15.74 -11.70 -18.23
C ASP A 321 -17.27 -11.92 -18.33
N ASN A 322 -17.82 -11.68 -19.52
CA ASN A 322 -19.21 -11.97 -19.87
C ASN A 322 -19.39 -13.32 -20.58
N ALA A 323 -18.37 -14.19 -20.59
CA ALA A 323 -18.40 -15.45 -21.32
C ALA A 323 -19.27 -16.51 -20.61
N LYS A 324 -19.45 -16.39 -19.29
CA LYS A 324 -20.27 -17.29 -18.48
C LYS A 324 -21.49 -16.54 -17.92
N VAL A 325 -22.66 -17.19 -17.97
CA VAL A 325 -23.84 -16.74 -17.23
C VAL A 325 -23.73 -17.26 -15.79
N ILE A 326 -23.81 -16.37 -14.80
CA ILE A 326 -23.87 -16.73 -13.38
C ILE A 326 -25.32 -16.58 -12.92
N ALA A 327 -25.98 -17.68 -12.60
CA ALA A 327 -27.34 -17.67 -12.07
C ALA A 327 -27.35 -18.02 -10.58
N THR A 328 -28.07 -17.24 -9.77
CA THR A 328 -28.26 -17.51 -8.34
C THR A 328 -29.75 -17.61 -8.02
N ILE A 329 -30.12 -18.57 -7.18
CA ILE A 329 -31.49 -18.78 -6.71
C ILE A 329 -31.49 -18.95 -5.18
N GLY A 330 -32.18 -18.08 -4.45
CA GLY A 330 -32.34 -18.19 -2.99
C GLY A 330 -31.06 -17.92 -2.18
N LEU A 331 -30.10 -17.19 -2.75
CA LEU A 331 -28.81 -16.94 -2.12
C LEU A 331 -28.84 -15.64 -1.32
N ASP A 332 -28.43 -15.67 -0.05
CA ASP A 332 -28.37 -14.46 0.79
C ASP A 332 -26.98 -14.31 1.41
N ASN A 333 -26.41 -13.12 1.26
CA ASN A 333 -25.18 -12.70 1.94
C ASN A 333 -23.93 -13.51 1.52
N TYR A 334 -23.74 -13.70 0.22
CA TYR A 334 -22.55 -14.36 -0.36
C TYR A 334 -21.69 -13.42 -1.19
N ILE A 335 -20.44 -13.84 -1.40
CA ILE A 335 -19.52 -13.32 -2.40
C ILE A 335 -19.24 -14.44 -3.39
N ILE A 336 -19.42 -14.15 -4.68
CA ILE A 336 -19.08 -15.03 -5.79
C ILE A 336 -18.06 -14.30 -6.66
N VAL A 337 -16.89 -14.90 -6.84
CA VAL A 337 -15.84 -14.36 -7.71
C VAL A 337 -15.43 -15.41 -8.71
N THR A 338 -15.52 -15.08 -9.98
CA THR A 338 -15.19 -15.99 -11.07
C THR A 338 -14.02 -15.44 -11.90
N THR A 339 -13.24 -16.37 -12.42
CA THR A 339 -12.22 -16.18 -13.44
C THR A 339 -12.39 -17.29 -14.48
N GLU A 340 -11.55 -17.29 -15.51
CA GLU A 340 -11.49 -18.41 -16.45
C GLU A 340 -11.15 -19.73 -15.74
N GLU A 341 -10.19 -19.67 -14.80
CA GLU A 341 -9.61 -20.85 -14.14
C GLU A 341 -10.34 -21.32 -12.89
N ALA A 342 -10.97 -20.41 -12.15
CA ALA A 342 -11.54 -20.73 -10.84
C ALA A 342 -12.77 -19.90 -10.48
N ILE A 343 -13.61 -20.49 -9.62
CA ILE A 343 -14.77 -19.87 -9.00
C ILE A 343 -14.61 -20.00 -7.49
N VAL A 344 -14.71 -18.88 -6.79
CA VAL A 344 -14.75 -18.82 -5.33
C VAL A 344 -16.12 -18.34 -4.90
N ILE A 345 -16.75 -19.12 -4.03
CA ILE A 345 -18.03 -18.81 -3.41
C ILE A 345 -17.82 -18.85 -1.90
N VAL A 346 -18.08 -17.74 -1.22
CA VAL A 346 -17.86 -17.61 0.22
C VAL A 346 -18.96 -16.77 0.85
N PRO A 347 -19.47 -17.14 2.04
CA PRO A 347 -20.35 -16.25 2.79
C PRO A 347 -19.64 -14.94 3.12
N ARG A 348 -20.37 -13.82 3.12
CA ARG A 348 -19.85 -12.55 3.65
C ARG A 348 -19.47 -12.71 5.12
N GLY A 349 -18.42 -12.00 5.53
CA GLY A 349 -17.79 -12.11 6.85
C GLY A 349 -16.76 -13.24 6.97
N ARG A 350 -16.62 -14.10 5.95
CA ARG A 350 -15.63 -15.20 5.91
C ARG A 350 -14.63 -15.08 4.78
N SER A 351 -14.60 -13.98 4.02
CA SER A 351 -13.71 -13.89 2.85
C SER A 351 -12.21 -13.88 3.17
N GLU A 352 -11.81 -13.60 4.41
CA GLU A 352 -10.43 -13.79 4.88
C GLU A 352 -9.97 -15.25 4.83
N ASP A 353 -10.90 -16.21 4.85
CA ASP A 353 -10.62 -17.65 4.75
C ASP A 353 -10.18 -18.07 3.33
N VAL A 354 -10.36 -17.21 2.32
CA VAL A 354 -9.95 -17.49 0.93
C VAL A 354 -8.46 -17.82 0.81
N LYS A 355 -7.61 -17.25 1.67
CA LYS A 355 -6.18 -17.62 1.74
C LYS A 355 -5.95 -19.11 1.97
N ASN A 356 -6.86 -19.80 2.66
CA ASN A 356 -6.75 -21.22 2.94
C ASN A 356 -6.92 -22.06 1.67
N ILE A 357 -7.69 -21.56 0.69
CA ILE A 357 -7.83 -22.21 -0.63
C ILE A 357 -6.48 -22.24 -1.35
N VAL A 358 -5.76 -21.12 -1.36
CA VAL A 358 -4.42 -21.03 -1.99
C VAL A 358 -3.42 -21.99 -1.32
N LEU A 359 -3.45 -22.07 0.01
CA LEU A 359 -2.61 -23.01 0.77
C LEU A 359 -2.94 -24.47 0.42
N GLU A 360 -4.21 -24.81 0.30
CA GLU A 360 -4.67 -26.17 -0.03
C GLU A 360 -4.33 -26.56 -1.47
N LEU A 361 -4.53 -25.65 -2.44
CA LEU A 361 -4.11 -25.86 -3.83
C LEU A 361 -2.61 -26.10 -3.95
N GLY A 362 -1.81 -25.38 -3.16
CA GLY A 362 -0.36 -25.58 -3.11
C GLY A 362 0.02 -26.99 -2.67
N LYS A 363 -0.64 -27.54 -1.64
CA LYS A 363 -0.40 -28.92 -1.18
C LYS A 363 -0.74 -29.94 -2.26
N ARG A 364 -1.95 -29.88 -2.82
CA ARG A 364 -2.43 -30.85 -3.81
C ARG A 364 -1.57 -30.90 -5.06
N ARG A 365 -1.08 -29.75 -5.54
CA ARG A 365 -0.16 -29.68 -6.68
C ARG A 365 1.23 -30.27 -6.39
N THR A 366 1.63 -30.33 -5.12
CA THR A 366 2.90 -30.95 -4.70
C THR A 366 2.76 -32.46 -4.55
N ASP A 367 1.56 -32.95 -4.22
CA ASP A 367 1.26 -34.38 -4.09
C ASP A 367 1.02 -35.08 -5.45
N GLU A 368 0.82 -34.32 -6.53
CA GLU A 368 0.64 -34.81 -7.91
C GLU A 368 1.95 -34.88 -8.73
N ILE A 369 3.11 -34.51 -8.14
CA ILE A 369 4.46 -34.56 -8.74
C ILE A 369 5.29 -35.59 -7.98
#